data_AF-A0A355FN56-F1
#
_entry.id   AF-A0A355FN56-F1
#
_cell.length_a   1.000
_cell.length_b   1.000
_cell.length_c   1.000
_cell.angle_alpha   90.00
_cell.angle_beta   90.00
_cell.angle_gamma   90.00
#
_symmetry.space_group_name_H-M   'P 1'
#
loop_
_entity.id
_entity.type
_entity.pdbx_description
1 polymer ?
#
loop_
_entity_poly.entity_id
_entity_poly.type
_entity_poly.pdbx_seq_one_letter_code
_entity_poly.pdbx_strand_id
1 'polypeptide(L)'
;MKKNRNLFQVIDAVSSSLIWLVLFTIMLQVIFRYLIRNPLIWTEELSRYMMIWLVFSGAILLAKDGEHVRVDFFVNFLPVWMQTFLSLVVNLVISFSLVALMIGSWGPLQDFTYLKSPAMQMPL
;
A
#
# COMPACT_ATOMS: atom_id res chain seq x y z
N MET A 1 -19.30 -17.39 6.70
CA MET A 1 -18.29 -16.49 7.30
C MET A 1 -16.87 -17.08 7.44
N LYS A 2 -16.62 -18.41 7.37
CA LYS A 2 -15.26 -18.99 7.50
C LYS A 2 -14.30 -18.75 6.32
N LYS A 3 -14.81 -18.56 5.10
CA LYS A 3 -14.00 -18.44 3.86
C LYS A 3 -13.08 -17.22 3.84
N ASN A 4 -13.52 -16.09 4.41
CA ASN A 4 -12.74 -14.85 4.43
C ASN A 4 -11.57 -14.92 5.42
N ARG A 5 -11.66 -15.76 6.46
CA ARG A 5 -10.63 -15.84 7.50
C ARG A 5 -9.29 -16.36 6.96
N ASN A 6 -9.32 -17.32 6.04
CA ASN A 6 -8.10 -17.87 5.43
C ASN A 6 -7.43 -16.85 4.49
N LEU A 7 -8.21 -16.02 3.79
CA LEU A 7 -7.67 -14.98 2.91
C LEU A 7 -6.90 -13.92 3.71
N PHE A 8 -7.48 -13.45 4.82
CA PHE A 8 -6.81 -12.47 5.68
C PHE A 8 -5.56 -13.03 6.36
N GLN A 9 -5.57 -14.29 6.79
CA GLN A 9 -4.38 -14.95 7.32
C GLN A 9 -3.23 -15.01 6.29
N VAL A 10 -3.56 -15.21 5.02
CA VAL A 10 -2.55 -15.16 3.93
C VAL A 10 -2.02 -13.74 3.77
N ILE A 11 -2.89 -12.72 3.78
CA ILE A 11 -2.48 -11.31 3.66
C ILE A 11 -1.60 -10.89 4.85
N ASP A 12 -1.93 -11.31 6.07
CA ASP A 12 -1.12 -11.08 7.27
C ASP A 12 0.27 -11.73 7.15
N ALA A 13 0.32 -12.98 6.67
CA ALA A 13 1.57 -13.69 6.44
C ALA A 13 2.44 -13.02 5.36
N VAL A 14 1.82 -12.57 4.27
CA VAL A 14 2.49 -11.83 3.19
C VAL A 14 3.00 -10.48 3.69
N SER A 15 2.20 -9.73 4.45
CA SER A 15 2.61 -8.45 5.02
C SER A 15 3.79 -8.61 5.97
N SER A 16 3.71 -9.64 6.84
CA SER A 16 4.79 -9.96 7.79
C SER A 16 6.09 -10.35 7.09
N SER A 17 6.02 -11.15 6.02
CA SER A 17 7.20 -11.54 5.25
C SER A 17 7.81 -10.36 4.50
N LEU A 18 6.98 -9.47 3.94
CA LEU A 18 7.43 -8.23 3.30
C LEU A 18 8.18 -7.32 4.27
N ILE A 19 7.68 -7.16 5.51
CA ILE A 19 8.38 -6.37 6.55
C ILE A 19 9.78 -6.93 6.79
N TRP A 20 9.89 -8.24 6.98
CA TRP A 20 11.19 -8.88 7.20
C TRP A 20 12.14 -8.74 6.01
N LEU A 21 11.63 -8.85 4.77
CA LEU A 21 12.43 -8.66 3.56
C LEU A 21 12.93 -7.22 3.42
N VAL A 22 12.08 -6.22 3.70
CA VAL A 22 12.48 -4.80 3.69
C VAL A 22 13.57 -4.56 4.74
N LEU A 23 13.37 -5.03 5.97
CA LEU A 23 14.36 -4.91 7.05
C LEU A 23 15.70 -5.52 6.65
N PHE A 24 15.69 -6.75 6.12
CA PHE A 24 16.91 -7.43 5.69
C PHE A 24 17.62 -6.67 4.55
N THR A 25 16.85 -6.19 3.56
CA THR A 25 17.39 -5.43 2.42
C THR A 25 18.07 -4.14 2.88
N ILE A 26 17.45 -3.41 3.82
CA ILE A 26 18.01 -2.18 4.40
C ILE A 26 19.25 -2.49 5.24
N MET A 27 19.23 -3.55 6.06
CA MET A 27 20.41 -3.96 6.83
C MET A 27 21.58 -4.30 5.92
N LEU A 28 21.33 -5.03 4.83
CA LEU A 28 22.33 -5.37 3.83
C LEU A 28 22.90 -4.10 3.17
N GLN A 29 22.04 -3.17 2.77
CA GLN A 29 22.44 -1.87 2.23
C GLN A 29 23.36 -1.10 3.19
N VAL A 30 23.02 -1.06 4.49
CA VAL A 30 23.82 -0.38 5.53
C VAL A 30 25.18 -1.08 5.70
N ILE A 31 25.21 -2.41 5.80
CA ILE A 31 26.46 -3.17 5.94
C ILE A 31 27.39 -2.90 4.75
N PHE A 32 26.88 -2.99 3.53
CA PHE A 32 27.68 -2.79 2.33
C PHE A 32 28.16 -1.35 2.16
N ARG A 33 27.32 -0.38 2.54
CA ARG A 33 27.66 1.05 2.48
C ARG A 33 28.75 1.43 3.47
N TYR A 34 28.69 0.93 4.71
CA TYR A 34 29.57 1.38 5.78
C TYR A 34 30.76 0.45 6.04
N LEU A 35 30.60 -0.87 5.98
CA LEU A 35 31.72 -1.81 6.20
C LEU A 35 32.51 -2.08 4.93
N ILE A 36 31.81 -2.38 3.83
CA ILE A 36 32.43 -2.84 2.58
C ILE A 36 32.80 -1.67 1.66
N ARG A 37 32.31 -0.45 1.96
CA ARG A 37 32.47 0.79 1.18
C ARG A 37 32.07 0.64 -0.29
N ASN A 38 31.21 -0.33 -0.60
CA ASN A 38 30.67 -0.57 -1.93
C ASN A 38 29.14 -0.59 -1.81
N PRO A 39 28.46 0.55 -2.04
CA PRO A 39 27.02 0.64 -1.86
C PRO A 39 26.30 -0.14 -2.96
N LEU A 40 25.42 -1.05 -2.54
CA LEU A 40 24.55 -1.78 -3.47
C LEU A 40 23.41 -0.85 -3.90
N ILE A 41 23.44 -0.41 -5.15
CA ILE A 41 22.49 0.58 -5.67
C ILE A 41 21.09 -0.04 -5.83
N TRP A 42 21.02 -1.34 -6.17
CA TRP A 42 19.76 -2.06 -6.38
C TRP A 42 18.93 -2.26 -5.10
N THR A 43 19.55 -2.28 -3.91
CA THR A 43 18.82 -2.50 -2.65
C THR A 43 17.89 -1.34 -2.30
N GLU A 44 18.22 -0.13 -2.75
CA GLU A 44 17.36 1.05 -2.57
C GLU A 44 16.09 0.94 -3.42
N GLU A 45 16.22 0.53 -4.68
CA GLU A 45 15.08 0.30 -5.57
C GLU A 45 14.23 -0.88 -5.08
N LEU A 46 14.86 -1.98 -4.64
CA LEU A 46 14.15 -3.16 -4.17
C LEU A 46 13.32 -2.88 -2.92
N SER A 47 13.90 -2.19 -1.94
CA SER A 47 13.19 -1.81 -0.70
C SER A 47 12.01 -0.89 -1.00
N ARG A 48 12.15 0.04 -1.97
CA ARG A 48 11.05 0.90 -2.42
C ARG A 48 9.90 0.09 -3.03
N TYR A 49 10.20 -0.85 -3.92
CA TYR A 49 9.16 -1.70 -4.51
C TYR A 49 8.47 -2.59 -3.47
N MET A 50 9.24 -3.20 -2.56
CA MET A 50 8.67 -3.99 -1.46
C MET A 50 7.78 -3.14 -0.54
N MET A 51 8.15 -1.88 -0.28
CA MET A 51 7.36 -0.97 0.54
C MET A 51 6.03 -0.61 -0.13
N ILE A 52 5.98 -0.46 -1.46
CA ILE A 52 4.72 -0.26 -2.20
C ILE A 52 3.76 -1.44 -1.96
N TRP A 53 4.25 -2.68 -2.12
CA TRP A 53 3.46 -3.88 -1.88
C TRP A 53 3.01 -4.04 -0.42
N LEU A 54 3.86 -3.63 0.52
CA LEU A 54 3.55 -3.63 1.94
C LEU A 54 2.43 -2.64 2.27
N VAL A 55 2.47 -1.43 1.70
CA VAL A 55 1.42 -0.41 1.88
C VAL A 55 0.09 -0.91 1.34
N PHE A 56 0.07 -1.52 0.14
CA PHE A 56 -1.16 -2.08 -0.42
C PHE A 56 -1.71 -3.24 0.42
N SER A 57 -0.84 -4.13 0.91
CA SER A 57 -1.25 -5.25 1.77
C SER A 57 -1.82 -4.74 3.10
N GLY A 58 -1.19 -3.74 3.71
CA GLY A 58 -1.68 -3.07 4.91
C GLY A 58 -3.00 -2.33 4.70
N ALA A 59 -3.19 -1.70 3.53
CA ALA A 59 -4.44 -1.04 3.18
C ALA A 59 -5.62 -2.02 3.11
N ILE A 60 -5.40 -3.25 2.62
CA ILE A 60 -6.43 -4.30 2.59
C ILE A 60 -6.81 -4.73 4.02
N LEU A 61 -5.83 -4.87 4.91
CA LEU A 61 -6.06 -5.23 6.31
C LEU A 61 -6.81 -4.13 7.07
N LEU A 62 -6.49 -2.85 6.83
CA LEU A 62 -7.19 -1.71 7.41
C LEU A 62 -8.62 -1.57 6.87
N ALA A 63 -8.82 -1.80 5.58
CA ALA A 63 -10.14 -1.73 4.96
C ALA A 63 -11.11 -2.79 5.53
N LYS A 64 -10.59 -3.96 5.93
CA LYS A 64 -11.38 -5.03 6.58
C LYS A 64 -12.05 -4.56 7.86
N ASP A 65 -11.33 -3.81 8.69
CA ASP A 65 -11.84 -3.38 10.00
C ASP A 65 -12.78 -2.16 9.88
N GLY A 66 -13.09 -1.73 8.65
CA GLY A 66 -13.94 -0.57 8.39
C GLY A 66 -13.25 0.77 8.70
N GLU A 67 -12.02 0.71 9.20
CA GLU A 67 -11.16 1.83 9.59
C GLU A 67 -10.43 2.43 8.38
N HIS A 68 -11.19 2.79 7.33
CA HIS A 68 -10.75 3.97 6.56
C HIS A 68 -10.73 5.11 7.57
N VAL A 69 -9.54 5.47 8.09
CA VAL A 69 -9.30 6.41 9.21
C VAL A 69 -10.46 7.40 9.33
N ARG A 70 -11.44 7.00 10.15
CA ARG A 70 -12.73 7.67 10.22
C ARG A 70 -12.71 8.34 11.57
N VAL A 71 -12.79 9.67 11.58
CA VAL A 71 -12.94 10.42 12.82
C VAL A 71 -14.41 10.26 13.25
N ASP A 72 -14.74 9.08 13.78
CA ASP A 72 -16.11 8.72 14.17
C ASP A 72 -16.59 9.49 15.40
N PHE A 73 -15.68 10.20 16.08
CA PHE A 73 -15.98 10.98 17.27
C PHE A 73 -17.17 11.93 17.06
N PHE A 74 -17.21 12.67 15.94
CA PHE A 74 -18.30 13.59 15.63
C PHE A 74 -19.53 12.90 15.04
N VAL A 75 -19.33 11.76 14.35
CA VAL A 75 -20.41 11.03 13.66
C VAL A 75 -21.31 10.32 14.67
N ASN A 76 -20.76 9.85 15.79
CA ASN A 76 -21.50 9.15 16.84
C ASN A 76 -22.48 10.04 17.62
N PHE A 77 -22.33 11.36 17.58
CA PHE A 77 -23.29 12.31 18.18
C PHE A 77 -24.50 12.60 17.29
N LEU A 78 -24.48 12.14 16.03
CA LEU A 78 -25.54 12.41 15.06
C LEU A 78 -26.67 11.37 15.14
N PRO A 79 -27.91 11.75 14.80
CA PRO A 79 -29.01 10.80 14.69
C PRO A 79 -28.81 9.80 13.55
N VAL A 80 -29.37 8.58 13.70
CA VAL A 80 -29.12 7.40 12.83
C VAL A 80 -29.32 7.67 11.33
N TRP A 81 -30.30 8.49 10.96
CA TRP A 81 -30.56 8.85 9.57
C TRP A 81 -29.40 9.63 8.93
N MET A 82 -28.77 10.52 9.71
CA MET A 82 -27.65 11.34 9.25
C MET A 82 -26.35 10.54 9.19
N GLN A 83 -26.16 9.58 10.12
CA GLN A 83 -25.05 8.61 10.05
C GLN A 83 -25.13 7.76 8.76
N THR A 84 -26.34 7.31 8.42
CA THR A 84 -26.57 6.49 7.22
C THR A 84 -26.31 7.32 5.96
N PHE A 85 -26.79 8.57 5.92
CA PHE A 85 -26.54 9.49 4.80
C PHE A 85 -25.04 9.80 4.63
N LEU A 86 -24.34 10.11 5.72
CA LEU A 86 -22.88 10.31 5.70
C LEU A 86 -22.14 9.08 5.21
N SER A 87 -22.54 7.89 5.63
CA SER A 87 -21.93 6.64 5.16
C SER A 87 -22.08 6.44 3.64
N LEU A 88 -23.24 6.81 3.10
CA LEU A 88 -23.51 6.78 1.66
C LEU A 88 -22.61 7.77 0.91
N VAL A 89 -22.52 9.01 1.39
CA VAL A 89 -21.66 10.06 0.80
C VAL A 89 -20.19 9.63 0.81
N VAL A 90 -19.69 9.12 1.93
CA VAL A 90 -18.31 8.62 2.05
C VAL A 90 -18.03 7.52 1.03
N ASN A 91 -18.92 6.53 0.92
CA ASN A 91 -18.77 5.45 -0.06
C ASN A 91 -18.79 5.98 -1.51
N LEU A 92 -19.62 6.97 -1.80
CA LEU A 92 -19.70 7.61 -3.11
C LEU A 92 -18.40 8.36 -3.44
N VAL A 93 -17.83 9.08 -2.47
CA VAL A 93 -16.54 9.77 -2.61
C VAL A 93 -15.41 8.77 -2.83
N ILE A 94 -15.34 7.69 -2.04
CA ILE A 94 -14.34 6.64 -2.23
C ILE A 94 -14.46 6.04 -3.64
N SER A 95 -15.67 5.69 -4.07
CA SER A 95 -15.92 5.15 -5.42
C SER A 95 -15.48 6.14 -6.51
N PHE A 96 -15.79 7.43 -6.35
CA PHE A 96 -15.37 8.47 -7.28
C PHE A 96 -13.84 8.60 -7.33
N SER A 97 -13.17 8.62 -6.18
CA SER A 97 -11.71 8.68 -6.08
C SER A 97 -11.04 7.49 -6.78
N LEU A 98 -11.59 6.27 -6.63
CA LEU A 98 -11.07 5.08 -7.32
C LEU A 98 -11.19 5.19 -8.85
N VAL A 99 -12.32 5.70 -9.35
CA VAL A 99 -12.51 5.93 -10.80
C VAL A 99 -11.58 7.02 -11.32
N ALA A 100 -11.44 8.12 -10.58
CA ALA A 100 -10.53 9.22 -10.93
C ALA A 100 -9.07 8.75 -10.99
N LEU A 101 -8.65 7.90 -10.05
CA LEU A 101 -7.33 7.28 -10.06
C LEU A 101 -7.14 6.38 -11.28
N MET A 102 -8.13 5.55 -11.64
CA MET A 102 -8.03 4.70 -12.84
C MET A 102 -7.85 5.53 -14.12
N ILE A 103 -8.62 6.61 -14.28
CA ILE A 103 -8.53 7.47 -15.46
C ILE A 103 -7.19 8.22 -15.47
N GLY A 104 -6.82 8.82 -14.33
CA GLY A 104 -5.57 9.59 -14.21
C GLY A 104 -4.32 8.74 -14.39
N SER A 105 -4.38 7.45 -14.03
CA SER A 105 -3.25 6.53 -14.18
C SER A 105 -3.05 6.06 -15.62
N TRP A 106 -4.05 6.15 -16.50
CA TRP A 106 -4.00 5.59 -17.86
C TRP A 106 -2.91 6.20 -18.75
N GLY A 107 -2.78 7.53 -18.74
CA GLY A 107 -1.77 8.22 -19.55
C GLY A 107 -0.34 7.88 -19.14
N PRO A 108 0.03 8.11 -17.86
CA PRO A 108 1.39 7.84 -17.38
C PRO A 108 1.83 6.38 -17.51
N LEU A 109 0.92 5.41 -17.41
CA LEU A 109 1.25 3.98 -17.57
C LEU A 109 1.92 3.68 -18.92
N GLN A 110 1.54 4.41 -19.97
CA GLN A 110 2.13 4.23 -21.30
C GLN A 110 3.58 4.76 -21.35
N ASP A 111 3.88 5.82 -20.60
CA ASP A 111 5.21 6.44 -20.54
C ASP A 111 6.15 5.68 -19.58
N PHE A 112 5.63 5.20 -18.44
CA PHE A 112 6.39 4.41 -17.46
C PHE A 112 6.94 3.10 -18.03
N THR A 113 6.25 2.50 -19.00
CA THR A 113 6.69 1.27 -19.68
C THR A 113 8.08 1.42 -20.34
N TYR A 114 8.47 2.64 -20.72
CA TYR A 114 9.77 2.93 -21.35
C TYR A 114 10.82 3.44 -20.37
N LEU A 115 10.42 3.85 -19.16
CA LEU A 115 11.32 4.34 -18.12
C LEU A 115 11.85 3.15 -17.32
N LYS A 116 13.15 2.89 -17.41
CA LYS A 116 13.80 1.80 -16.66
C LYS A 116 14.38 2.30 -15.35
N SER A 117 14.34 1.45 -14.32
CA SER A 117 14.95 1.70 -13.03
C SER A 117 16.49 1.80 -13.19
N PRO A 118 17.14 2.84 -12.66
CA PRO A 118 18.57 3.11 -12.87
C PRO A 118 19.50 1.94 -12.52
N ALA A 119 19.18 1.16 -11.48
CA ALA A 119 20.04 0.10 -10.97
C ALA A 119 19.64 -1.29 -11.48
N MET A 120 18.35 -1.62 -11.42
CA MET A 120 17.85 -2.95 -11.80
C MET A 120 17.35 -3.05 -13.25
N GLN A 121 17.29 -1.92 -13.99
CA GLN A 121 16.81 -1.84 -15.37
C GLN A 121 15.40 -2.41 -15.59
N MET A 122 14.59 -2.46 -14.53
CA MET A 122 13.20 -2.90 -14.61
C MET A 122 12.31 -1.75 -15.10
N PRO A 123 11.29 -2.00 -15.92
CA PRO A 123 10.32 -0.96 -16.28
C PRO A 123 9.63 -0.42 -15.03
N LEU A 124 9.50 0.90 -14.94
CA LEU A 124 8.87 1.63 -13.84
C LEU A 124 7.34 1.63 -13.93
#